data_AF-A0A2U8PIF5-F1
#
_entry.id   AF-A0A2U8PIF5-F1
#
_cell.length_a   1.000
_cell.length_b   1.000
_cell.length_c   1.000
_cell.angle_alpha   90.00
_cell.angle_beta   90.00
_cell.angle_gamma   90.00
#
_symmetry.space_group_name_H-M   'P 1'
#
loop_
_entity.id
_entity.type
_entity.pdbx_description
1 polymer ?
#
loop_
_entity_poly.entity_id
_entity_poly.type
_entity_poly.pdbx_seq_one_letter_code
_entity_poly.pdbx_strand_id
1 'polypeptide(L)' 'MRTKVIFHTILFLAIASGLSSARALTQEEVVAKIQAAGYTQVSDIKSTAEGMTAKAVKNGKDVRLVVDSAGQIKEQK' A
#
# COMPACT_ATOMS: atom_id res chain seq x y z
N MET A 1 13.60 -23.64 27.47
CA MET A 1 14.33 -22.51 26.87
C MET A 1 14.32 -22.66 25.35
N ARG A 2 13.91 -21.60 24.64
CA ARG A 2 14.36 -21.22 23.28
C ARG A 2 13.93 -22.13 22.11
N THR A 3 12.80 -21.80 21.48
CA THR A 3 12.72 -21.06 20.20
C THR A 3 13.26 -21.83 18.99
N LYS A 4 12.38 -22.14 18.03
CA LYS A 4 12.42 -21.50 16.71
C LYS A 4 11.17 -21.87 15.93
N VAL A 5 10.33 -20.86 15.77
CA VAL A 5 9.12 -20.89 14.96
C VAL A 5 9.57 -21.04 13.50
N ILE A 6 9.11 -22.12 12.87
CA ILE A 6 9.37 -22.44 11.47
C ILE A 6 8.43 -21.55 10.65
N PHE A 7 8.85 -20.32 10.39
CA PHE A 7 8.13 -19.37 9.54
C PHE A 7 8.51 -19.61 8.09
N HIS A 8 7.62 -20.32 7.40
CA HIS A 8 7.23 -20.17 6.00
C HIS A 8 8.27 -19.55 5.05
N THR A 9 8.81 -20.42 4.21
CA THR A 9 9.47 -20.13 2.94
C THR A 9 8.57 -19.23 2.09
N ILE A 10 8.80 -17.91 2.08
CA ILE A 10 8.13 -16.99 1.16
C ILE A 10 9.03 -16.83 -0.07
N LEU A 11 8.57 -17.51 -1.12
CA LEU A 11 8.98 -17.40 -2.51
C LEU A 11 9.11 -15.91 -2.92
N PHE A 12 10.34 -15.46 -3.14
CA PHE A 12 10.64 -14.20 -3.83
C PHE A 12 10.15 -14.32 -5.27
N LEU A 13 8.94 -13.84 -5.56
CA LEU A 13 8.43 -13.78 -6.92
C LEU A 13 8.63 -12.37 -7.49
N ALA A 14 9.62 -12.33 -8.40
CA ALA A 14 9.70 -11.55 -9.62
C ALA A 14 9.35 -10.06 -9.57
N ILE A 15 10.38 -9.27 -9.88
CA ILE A 15 10.36 -7.91 -10.38
C ILE A 15 9.32 -7.80 -11.52
N ALA A 16 8.15 -7.25 -11.23
CA ALA A 16 7.21 -6.81 -12.25
C ALA A 16 7.50 -5.33 -12.54
N SER A 17 8.19 -5.12 -13.66
CA SER A 17 8.24 -3.92 -14.49
C SER A 17 7.19 -2.85 -14.15
N GLY A 18 7.67 -1.66 -13.79
CA GLY A 18 6.85 -0.47 -13.60
C GLY A 18 6.12 -0.08 -14.89
N LEU A 19 4.81 -0.34 -14.94
CA LEU A 19 3.91 0.41 -15.80
C LEU A 19 3.47 1.65 -15.02
N SER A 20 4.16 2.76 -15.27
CA SER A 20 3.70 4.08 -14.86
C SER A 20 2.54 4.51 -15.78
N SER A 21 1.37 3.91 -15.55
CA SER A 21 0.13 4.33 -16.19
C SER A 21 -0.32 5.63 -15.53
N ALA A 22 -0.05 6.77 -16.17
CA ALA A 22 -0.73 8.02 -15.84
C ALA A 22 -2.20 7.94 -16.27
N ARG A 23 -2.98 7.14 -15.52
CA ARG A 23 -4.43 7.05 -15.60
C ARG A 23 -4.98 7.68 -14.33
N ALA A 24 -6.13 8.33 -14.44
CA ALA A 24 -6.86 8.85 -13.29
C ALA A 24 -6.81 7.82 -12.16
N LEU A 25 -6.30 8.20 -10.98
CA LEU A 25 -6.06 7.29 -9.87
C LEU A 25 -7.34 6.53 -9.53
N THR A 26 -7.45 5.31 -10.04
CA THR A 26 -8.54 4.41 -9.69
C THR A 26 -8.25 3.85 -8.30
N GLN A 27 -9.29 3.36 -7.62
CA GLN A 27 -9.14 2.71 -6.31
C GLN A 27 -8.12 1.56 -6.38
N GLU A 28 -8.09 0.83 -7.49
CA GLU A 28 -7.15 -0.26 -7.73
C GLU A 28 -5.71 0.22 -7.87
N GLU A 29 -5.47 1.34 -8.57
CA GLU A 29 -4.14 1.94 -8.67
C GLU A 29 -3.62 2.44 -7.32
N VAL A 30 -4.51 3.04 -6.50
CA VAL A 30 -4.17 3.46 -5.14
C VAL A 30 -3.77 2.25 -4.29
N VAL A 31 -4.53 1.15 -4.38
CA VAL A 31 -4.24 -0.10 -3.70
C VAL A 31 -2.91 -0.70 -4.17
N ALA A 32 -2.65 -0.70 -5.48
CA ALA A 32 -1.39 -1.20 -6.05
C ALA A 32 -0.19 -0.35 -5.61
N LYS A 33 -0.30 0.97 -5.61
CA LYS A 33 0.75 1.90 -5.12
C LYS A 33 1.04 1.72 -3.64
N ILE A 34 -0.01 1.63 -2.82
CA ILE A 34 0.12 1.41 -1.38
C ILE A 34 0.78 0.06 -1.10
N GLN A 35 0.38 -1.01 -1.81
CA GLN A 35 1.04 -2.31 -1.72
C GLN A 35 2.50 -2.29 -2.21
N ALA A 36 2.77 -1.62 -3.33
CA ALA A 36 4.12 -1.45 -3.87
C ALA A 36 5.04 -0.66 -2.91
N ALA A 37 4.47 0.24 -2.10
CA ALA A 37 5.20 0.96 -1.07
C ALA A 37 5.40 0.14 0.23
N GLY A 38 5.00 -1.13 0.25
CA GLY A 38 5.23 -2.06 1.36
C GLY A 38 4.17 -2.03 2.45
N TYR A 39 3.01 -1.42 2.17
CA TYR A 39 1.86 -1.44 3.08
C TYR A 39 0.94 -2.62 2.73
N THR A 40 0.34 -3.24 3.73
CA THR A 40 -0.56 -4.38 3.58
C THR A 40 -1.97 -4.03 4.02
N GLN A 41 -2.95 -4.87 3.71
CA GLN A 41 -4.33 -4.73 4.23
C GLN A 41 -4.95 -3.34 3.92
N VAL A 42 -4.88 -2.95 2.65
CA VAL A 42 -5.43 -1.67 2.16
C VAL A 42 -6.96 -1.74 2.17
N SER A 43 -7.62 -0.77 2.79
CA SER A 43 -9.08 -0.73 2.97
C SER A 43 -9.56 0.71 3.21
N ASP A 44 -10.89 0.93 3.28
CA ASP A 44 -11.47 2.25 3.61
C ASP A 44 -11.04 3.34 2.62
N ILE A 45 -11.04 3.01 1.33
CA ILE A 45 -10.63 3.93 0.26
C ILE A 45 -11.76 4.93 0.02
N LYS A 46 -11.45 6.22 0.15
CA LYS A 46 -12.41 7.31 -0.04
C LYS A 46 -11.77 8.45 -0.78
N SER A 47 -12.44 8.94 -1.82
CA SER A 47 -12.07 10.16 -2.51
C SER A 47 -12.41 11.39 -1.64
N THR A 48 -11.42 12.23 -1.40
CA THR A 48 -11.52 13.51 -0.69
C THR A 48 -11.05 14.64 -1.61
N ALA A 49 -11.26 15.89 -1.20
CA ALA A 49 -10.79 17.05 -1.98
C ALA A 49 -9.26 17.12 -2.10
N GLU A 50 -8.52 16.48 -1.19
CA GLU A 50 -7.05 16.39 -1.20
C GLU A 50 -6.51 15.20 -2.01
N GLY A 51 -7.35 14.24 -2.42
CA GLY A 51 -6.94 13.03 -3.13
C GLY A 51 -7.75 11.80 -2.76
N MET A 52 -7.14 10.62 -2.70
CA MET A 52 -7.75 9.40 -2.17
C MET A 52 -7.15 9.04 -0.81
N THR A 53 -8.00 9.00 0.21
CA THR A 53 -7.63 8.46 1.52
C THR A 53 -7.80 6.94 1.53
N ALA A 54 -6.89 6.23 2.19
CA ALA A 54 -6.95 4.79 2.39
C ALA A 54 -6.35 4.43 3.75
N LYS A 55 -6.87 3.38 4.38
CA LYS A 55 -6.24 2.75 5.54
C LYS A 55 -5.37 1.61 5.05
N ALA A 56 -4.18 1.47 5.63
CA ALA A 56 -3.32 0.34 5.39
C ALA A 56 -2.54 -0.01 6.67
N VAL A 57 -1.84 -1.12 6.65
CA VAL A 57 -1.01 -1.59 7.75
C VAL A 57 0.44 -1.59 7.31
N LYS A 58 1.33 -0.98 8.11
CA LYS A 58 2.77 -0.99 7.89
C LYS A 58 3.46 -1.48 9.15
N ASN A 59 4.28 -2.51 9.03
CA ASN A 59 4.96 -3.14 10.17
C ASN A 59 3.99 -3.56 11.31
N GLY A 60 2.78 -4.02 10.96
CA GLY A 60 1.77 -4.43 11.95
C GLY A 60 1.05 -3.27 12.65
N LYS A 61 1.25 -2.02 12.19
CA LYS A 61 0.54 -0.85 12.69
C LYS A 61 -0.38 -0.27 11.62
N ASP A 62 -1.63 0.00 12.00
CA ASP A 62 -2.57 0.74 11.17
C ASP A 62 -2.08 2.18 10.95
N VAL A 63 -2.03 2.56 9.67
CA VAL A 63 -1.64 3.88 9.19
C VAL A 63 -2.67 4.37 8.19
N ARG A 64 -2.99 5.67 8.27
CA ARG A 64 -3.84 6.31 7.27
C ARG A 64 -2.95 6.94 6.22
N LEU A 65 -3.31 6.72 4.97
CA LEU A 65 -2.58 7.19 3.81
C LEU A 65 -3.49 8.10 3.01
N VAL A 66 -2.94 9.19 2.50
CA VAL A 66 -3.59 10.09 1.56
C VAL A 66 -2.79 10.05 0.28
N VAL A 67 -3.41 9.65 -0.81
CA VAL A 67 -2.81 9.59 -2.14
C VAL A 67 -3.29 10.81 -2.92
N ASP A 68 -2.41 11.77 -3.12
CA ASP A 68 -2.70 12.96 -3.91
C ASP A 68 -2.98 12.61 -5.38
N SER A 69 -3.60 13.49 -6.15
CA SER A 69 -3.83 13.34 -7.60
C SER A 69 -2.55 13.02 -8.40
N ALA A 70 -1.38 13.40 -7.90
CA ALA A 70 -0.07 13.03 -8.45
C ALA A 70 0.38 11.58 -8.13
N GLY A 71 -0.43 10.82 -7.38
CA GLY A 71 -0.11 9.48 -6.91
C GLY A 71 0.93 9.46 -5.78
N GLN A 72 1.13 10.59 -5.09
CA GLN A 72 2.04 10.70 -3.96
C GLN A 72 1.34 10.22 -2.69
N ILE A 73 1.95 9.27 -1.98
CA ILE A 73 1.43 8.70 -0.74
C ILE A 73 1.92 9.56 0.44
N LYS A 74 0.99 10.09 1.23
CA LYS A 74 1.25 10.83 2.46
C LYS A 74 0.68 10.08 3.65
N GLU A 75 1.52 9.74 4.62
CA GLU A 75 1.07 9.18 5.90
C GLU A 75 0.42 10.27 6.75
N GLN A 76 -0.86 10.12 7.08
CA GLN A 76 -1.50 10.89 8.15
C GLN A 76 -1.24 10.20 9.48
N LYS A 77 -0.62 10.96 10.40
CA LYS A 77 -0.28 10.52 11.76
C LYS A 77 -1.48 10.62 12.70
#